data_AF-Q6IEF3-F1
#
_entry.id   AF-Q6IEF3-F1
#
_cell.length_a   1.000
_cell.length_b   1.000
_cell.length_c   1.000
_cell.angle_alpha   90.00
_cell.angle_beta   90.00
_cell.angle_gamma   90.00
#
_symmetry.space_group_name_H-M   'P 1'
#
loop_
_entity.id
_entity.type
_entity.pdbx_description
1 polymer ?
#
loop_
_entity_poly.entity_id
_entity_poly.type
_entity_poly.pdbx_seq_one_letter_code
_entity_poly.pdbx_strand_id
1 'polypeptide(L)'
;KAATESILQLHKGTVPRSYEGLVSLPGVGPKMAHLFLQEADSVVIGIGVDTHVHRIAQRFHWVPSTVKSPEDTRKALEAWLPAKYWGEINGMLVGLGQTICTPRIPRCSECPASGLCPSAFREAKGGVKRQRLPEIEDVGAVVPAPKRKRI
;
A
#
# COMPACT_ATOMS: atom_id res chain seq x y z
N LYS A 1 3.30 20.01 14.48
CA LYS A 1 3.83 21.07 15.38
C LYS A 1 5.37 21.10 15.34
N ALA A 2 6.06 20.03 15.74
CA ALA A 2 7.53 19.97 15.76
C ALA A 2 8.22 20.23 14.39
N ALA A 3 7.70 19.68 13.29
CA ALA A 3 8.25 19.94 11.95
C ALA A 3 8.13 21.42 11.55
N THR A 4 6.97 22.03 11.81
CA THR A 4 6.73 23.45 11.54
C THR A 4 7.65 24.35 12.36
N GLU A 5 7.85 24.05 13.64
CA GLU A 5 8.78 24.77 14.51
C GLU A 5 10.23 24.64 13.99
N SER A 6 10.64 23.44 13.57
CA SER A 6 11.98 23.20 12.99
C SER A 6 12.19 24.02 11.70
N ILE A 7 11.18 24.08 10.83
CA ILE A 7 11.23 24.89 9.60
C ILE A 7 11.36 26.38 9.93
N LEU A 8 10.58 26.89 10.89
CA LEU A 8 10.64 28.29 11.30
C LEU A 8 12.02 28.66 11.89
N GLN A 9 12.56 27.82 12.78
CA GLN A 9 13.80 28.11 13.50
C GLN A 9 15.06 27.85 12.67
N LEU A 10 15.15 26.70 11.99
CA LEU A 10 16.37 26.23 11.32
C LEU A 10 16.41 26.61 9.84
N HIS A 11 15.24 26.76 9.21
CA HIS A 11 15.12 27.01 7.77
C HIS A 11 14.43 28.34 7.43
N LYS A 12 14.32 29.25 8.41
CA LYS A 12 13.75 30.61 8.25
C LYS A 12 12.36 30.61 7.60
N GLY A 13 11.54 29.62 7.92
CA GLY A 13 10.19 29.48 7.39
C GLY A 13 10.10 28.88 5.98
N THR A 14 11.21 28.48 5.37
CA THR A 14 11.23 27.85 4.05
C THR A 14 11.45 26.35 4.17
N VAL A 15 10.68 25.54 3.45
CA VAL A 15 10.89 24.08 3.44
C VAL A 15 12.20 23.76 2.72
N PRO A 16 13.12 22.97 3.32
CA PRO A 16 14.35 22.58 2.66
C PRO A 16 14.07 21.79 1.39
N ARG A 17 14.82 22.07 0.32
CA ARG A 17 14.69 21.42 -1.00
C ARG A 17 15.81 20.40 -1.26
N SER A 18 16.42 19.87 -0.19
CA SER A 18 17.39 18.78 -0.25
C SER A 18 16.87 17.56 0.50
N TYR A 19 17.29 16.36 0.07
CA TYR A 19 16.90 15.11 0.72
C TYR A 19 17.29 15.09 2.20
N GLU A 20 18.54 15.46 2.51
CA GLU A 20 19.07 15.49 3.87
C GLU A 20 18.31 16.49 4.73
N GLY A 21 17.99 17.66 4.16
CA GLY A 21 17.21 18.69 4.83
C GLY A 21 15.81 18.20 5.17
N LEU A 22 15.14 17.53 4.23
CA LEU A 22 13.80 16.97 4.43
C LEU A 22 13.80 15.86 5.48
N VAL A 23 14.71 14.88 5.39
CA VAL A 23 14.78 13.77 6.36
C VAL A 23 15.18 14.23 7.76
N SER A 24 15.86 15.38 7.88
CA SER A 24 16.17 15.98 9.18
C SER A 24 14.94 16.50 9.93
N LEU A 25 13.82 16.74 9.22
CA LEU A 25 12.60 17.25 9.82
C LEU A 25 11.90 16.17 10.67
N PRO A 26 11.43 16.50 11.88
CA PRO A 26 10.71 15.56 12.73
C PRO A 26 9.49 14.94 12.03
N GLY A 27 9.49 13.62 11.88
CA GLY A 27 8.40 12.86 11.25
C GLY A 27 8.50 12.70 9.73
N VAL A 28 9.54 13.26 9.10
CA VAL A 28 9.80 13.08 7.68
C VAL A 28 10.82 11.95 7.51
N GLY A 29 10.34 10.79 7.06
CA GLY A 29 11.19 9.66 6.69
C GLY A 29 11.63 9.70 5.22
N PRO A 30 12.48 8.75 4.80
CA PRO A 30 12.95 8.64 3.42
C PRO A 30 11.83 8.68 2.37
N LYS A 31 10.76 7.88 2.55
CA LYS A 31 9.60 7.89 1.64
C LYS A 31 9.05 9.31 1.44
N MET A 32 8.82 10.03 2.53
CA MET A 32 8.22 11.36 2.47
C MET A 32 9.13 12.36 1.78
N ALA A 33 10.45 12.26 1.98
CA ALA A 33 11.42 13.12 1.29
C ALA A 33 11.44 12.88 -0.22
N HIS A 34 11.44 11.61 -0.67
CA HIS A 34 11.38 11.28 -2.09
C HIS A 34 10.10 11.81 -2.75
N LEU A 35 8.94 11.55 -2.12
CA LEU A 35 7.65 12.00 -2.64
C LEU A 35 7.54 13.53 -2.66
N PHE A 36 8.07 14.21 -1.63
CA PHE A 36 8.05 15.67 -1.59
C PHE A 36 8.86 16.26 -2.75
N LEU A 37 10.10 15.82 -2.96
CA LEU A 37 10.94 16.35 -4.04
C LEU A 37 10.35 16.07 -5.42
N GLN A 38 9.72 14.91 -5.57
CA GLN A 38 9.04 14.55 -6.81
C GLN A 38 7.83 15.46 -7.07
N GLU A 39 6.91 15.60 -6.11
CA GLU A 39 5.66 16.32 -6.33
C GLU A 39 5.81 17.85 -6.24
N ALA A 40 6.67 18.34 -5.35
CA ALA A 40 6.82 19.77 -5.10
C ALA A 40 7.89 20.45 -5.97
N ASP A 41 8.87 19.68 -6.48
CA ASP A 41 9.99 20.21 -7.28
C ASP A 41 10.17 19.53 -8.64
N SER A 42 9.38 18.49 -8.96
CA SER A 42 9.60 17.65 -10.14
C SER A 42 10.99 17.01 -10.18
N VAL A 43 11.61 16.80 -9.01
CA VAL A 43 12.94 16.22 -8.86
C VAL A 43 12.82 14.75 -8.44
N VAL A 44 13.29 13.85 -9.30
CA VAL A 44 13.27 12.40 -9.05
C VAL A 44 14.66 11.94 -8.64
N ILE A 45 14.86 11.71 -7.34
CA ILE A 45 16.13 11.21 -6.77
C ILE A 45 16.09 9.72 -6.42
N GLY A 46 14.91 9.11 -6.48
CA GLY A 46 14.68 7.71 -6.10
C GLY A 46 13.20 7.39 -6.01
N ILE A 47 12.87 6.12 -5.75
CA ILE A 47 11.49 5.65 -5.68
C ILE A 47 10.93 5.83 -4.27
N GLY A 48 9.83 6.57 -4.13
CA GLY A 48 9.07 6.63 -2.89
C GLY A 48 8.35 5.30 -2.62
N VAL A 49 8.95 4.39 -1.85
CA VAL A 49 8.32 3.09 -1.54
C VAL A 49 7.42 3.18 -0.31
N ASP A 50 6.19 2.69 -0.45
CA ASP A 50 5.25 2.54 0.65
C ASP A 50 4.72 1.12 0.80
N THR A 51 3.71 0.92 1.65
CA THR A 51 3.13 -0.40 1.91
C THR A 51 2.43 -1.00 0.69
N HIS A 52 1.96 -0.19 -0.27
CA HIS A 52 1.38 -0.67 -1.52
C HIS A 52 2.48 -1.09 -2.48
N VAL A 53 3.44 -0.21 -2.74
CA VAL A 53 4.60 -0.50 -3.62
C VAL A 53 5.35 -1.73 -3.11
N HIS A 54 5.67 -1.77 -1.82
CA HIS A 54 6.39 -2.88 -1.19
C HIS A 54 5.66 -4.22 -1.36
N ARG A 55 4.37 -4.26 -1.00
CA ARG A 55 3.55 -5.47 -1.12
C ARG A 55 3.38 -5.93 -2.56
N ILE A 56 3.12 -5.00 -3.47
CA ILE A 56 2.87 -5.34 -4.88
C ILE A 56 4.16 -5.80 -5.55
N ALA A 57 5.28 -5.11 -5.31
CA ALA A 57 6.58 -5.54 -5.82
C ALA A 57 6.94 -6.97 -5.35
N GLN A 58 6.65 -7.31 -4.09
CA GLN A 58 6.80 -8.69 -3.61
C GLN A 58 5.86 -9.66 -4.32
N ARG A 59 4.57 -9.35 -4.48
CA ARG A 59 3.60 -10.22 -5.20
C ARG A 59 3.99 -10.48 -6.65
N PHE A 60 4.61 -9.49 -7.30
CA PHE A 60 5.10 -9.62 -8.67
C PHE A 60 6.49 -10.27 -8.78
N HIS A 61 7.12 -10.61 -7.65
CA HIS A 61 8.51 -11.08 -7.61
C HIS A 61 9.50 -10.11 -8.28
N TRP A 62 9.21 -8.80 -8.25
CA TRP A 62 10.09 -7.75 -8.74
C TRP A 62 11.28 -7.48 -7.83
N VAL A 63 11.20 -7.96 -6.59
CA VAL A 63 12.24 -7.89 -5.60
C VAL A 63 12.51 -9.29 -5.03
N PRO A 64 13.73 -9.59 -4.59
CA PRO A 64 14.04 -10.87 -3.96
C PRO A 64 13.15 -11.14 -2.74
N SER A 65 12.81 -12.41 -2.49
CA SER A 65 12.00 -12.82 -1.33
C SER A 65 12.66 -12.54 0.03
N THR A 66 13.96 -12.24 0.03
CA THR A 66 14.73 -11.85 1.22
C THR A 66 14.48 -10.39 1.65
N VAL A 67 13.89 -9.56 0.77
CA VAL A 67 13.61 -8.15 1.02
C VAL A 67 12.46 -7.99 2.00
N LYS A 68 12.75 -7.45 3.19
CA LYS A 68 11.77 -7.23 4.27
C LYS A 68 11.43 -5.77 4.53
N SER A 69 12.29 -4.84 4.12
CA SER A 69 12.09 -3.41 4.37
C SER A 69 11.66 -2.65 3.11
N PRO A 70 10.90 -1.55 3.25
CA PRO A 70 10.60 -0.64 2.14
C PRO A 70 11.86 -0.06 1.49
N GLU A 71 12.92 0.23 2.27
CA GLU A 71 14.18 0.74 1.73
C GLU A 71 14.92 -0.29 0.88
N ASP A 72 14.94 -1.55 1.30
CA ASP A 72 15.55 -2.61 0.49
C ASP A 72 14.76 -2.86 -0.79
N THR A 73 13.44 -2.67 -0.74
CA THR A 73 12.58 -2.73 -1.93
C THR A 73 12.89 -1.60 -2.89
N ARG A 74 13.10 -0.38 -2.37
CA ARG A 74 13.49 0.78 -3.17
C ARG A 74 14.77 0.47 -3.95
N LYS A 75 15.82 0.06 -3.26
CA LYS A 75 17.11 -0.30 -3.88
C LYS A 75 16.97 -1.41 -4.92
N ALA A 76 16.19 -2.44 -4.61
CA ALA A 76 15.97 -3.55 -5.53
C ALA A 76 15.19 -3.12 -6.79
N LEU A 77 14.19 -2.24 -6.66
CA LEU A 77 13.46 -1.68 -7.80
C LEU A 77 14.33 -0.73 -8.62
N GLU A 78 15.06 0.18 -7.98
CA GLU A 78 15.97 1.14 -8.63
C GLU A 78 17.07 0.43 -9.43
N ALA A 79 17.47 -0.80 -9.03
CA ALA A 79 18.50 -1.56 -9.72
C ALA A 79 18.11 -2.03 -11.14
N TRP A 80 16.82 -2.16 -11.45
CA TRP A 80 16.37 -2.67 -12.76
C TRP A 80 15.31 -1.81 -13.44
N LEU A 81 14.51 -1.03 -12.68
CA LEU A 81 13.47 -0.18 -13.24
C LEU A 81 14.10 1.06 -13.88
N PRO A 82 13.82 1.38 -15.15
CA PRO A 82 14.32 2.61 -15.77
C PRO A 82 13.91 3.88 -15.00
N ALA A 83 14.85 4.81 -14.81
CA ALA A 83 14.66 6.03 -14.02
C ALA A 83 13.45 6.88 -14.44
N LYS A 84 13.07 6.85 -15.73
CA LYS A 84 11.87 7.53 -16.24
C LYS A 84 10.57 7.11 -15.55
N TYR A 85 10.51 5.92 -14.97
CA TYR A 85 9.31 5.41 -14.29
C TYR A 85 9.33 5.60 -12.77
N TRP A 86 10.43 6.08 -12.19
CA TRP A 86 10.59 6.16 -10.74
C TRP A 86 9.58 7.10 -10.09
N GLY A 87 9.16 8.15 -10.79
CA GLY A 87 8.12 9.05 -10.31
C GLY A 87 6.72 8.42 -10.37
N GLU A 88 6.39 7.79 -11.50
CA GLU A 88 5.03 7.34 -11.77
C GLU A 88 4.66 6.07 -11.00
N ILE A 89 5.64 5.20 -10.69
CA ILE A 89 5.38 3.87 -10.14
C ILE A 89 4.63 3.91 -8.80
N ASN A 90 4.93 4.88 -7.92
CA ASN A 90 4.24 4.98 -6.64
C ASN A 90 2.73 5.20 -6.84
N GLY A 91 2.35 6.24 -7.57
CA GLY A 91 0.95 6.60 -7.80
C GLY A 91 0.15 5.46 -8.46
N MET A 92 0.74 4.82 -9.47
CA MET A 92 0.13 3.67 -10.15
C MET A 92 -0.14 2.50 -9.19
N LEU A 93 0.86 2.12 -8.39
CA LEU A 93 0.75 0.98 -7.48
C LEU A 93 -0.10 1.28 -6.25
N VAL A 94 -0.13 2.53 -5.78
CA VAL A 94 -1.05 2.96 -4.72
C VAL A 94 -2.50 2.81 -5.20
N GLY A 95 -2.82 3.35 -6.38
CA GLY A 95 -4.17 3.24 -6.96
C GLY A 95 -4.59 1.77 -7.14
N LEU A 96 -3.71 0.94 -7.72
CA LEU A 96 -3.94 -0.49 -7.86
C LEU A 96 -4.10 -1.18 -6.50
N GLY A 97 -3.24 -0.85 -5.54
CA GLY A 97 -3.18 -1.48 -4.22
C GLY A 97 -4.33 -1.10 -3.29
N GLN A 98 -5.00 0.01 -3.53
CA GLN A 98 -6.20 0.45 -2.81
C GLN A 98 -7.47 -0.18 -3.38
N THR A 99 -7.53 -0.37 -4.71
CA THR A 99 -8.76 -0.78 -5.41
C THR A 99 -8.83 -2.27 -5.72
N ILE A 100 -7.75 -2.85 -6.23
CA ILE A 100 -7.71 -4.22 -6.80
C ILE A 100 -6.77 -5.11 -5.98
N CYS A 101 -5.50 -4.74 -5.87
CA CYS A 101 -4.44 -5.53 -5.23
C CYS A 101 -4.38 -5.27 -3.71
N THR A 102 -5.54 -5.40 -3.05
CA THR A 102 -5.71 -5.15 -1.62
C THR A 102 -4.87 -6.10 -0.74
N PRO A 103 -4.58 -5.74 0.52
CA PRO A 103 -3.80 -6.60 1.41
C PRO A 103 -4.46 -7.95 1.69
N ARG A 104 -5.79 -7.96 1.83
CA ARG A 104 -6.59 -9.16 2.09
C ARG A 104 -7.58 -9.36 0.95
N ILE A 105 -7.53 -10.52 0.31
CA ILE A 105 -8.42 -10.92 -0.80
C ILE A 105 -8.33 -9.92 -1.97
N PRO A 106 -7.19 -9.87 -2.70
CA PRO A 106 -7.07 -9.05 -3.90
C PRO A 106 -8.00 -9.56 -5.01
N ARG A 107 -8.55 -8.63 -5.78
CA ARG A 107 -9.46 -8.90 -6.91
C ARG A 107 -8.70 -9.31 -8.16
N CYS A 108 -8.02 -10.44 -8.09
CA CYS A 108 -7.16 -10.91 -9.18
C CYS A 108 -7.95 -11.14 -10.48
N SER A 109 -9.25 -11.43 -10.42
CA SER A 109 -10.11 -11.58 -11.59
C SER A 109 -10.36 -10.26 -12.35
N GLU A 110 -10.33 -9.13 -11.64
CA GLU A 110 -10.49 -7.77 -12.18
C GLU A 110 -9.14 -7.11 -12.51
N CYS A 111 -8.02 -7.74 -12.13
CA CYS A 111 -6.70 -7.15 -12.28
C CYS A 111 -6.21 -7.21 -13.74
N PRO A 112 -5.88 -6.06 -14.37
CA PRO A 112 -5.39 -6.04 -15.75
C PRO A 112 -4.03 -6.73 -15.91
N ALA A 113 -3.26 -6.81 -14.83
CA ALA A 113 -1.95 -7.46 -14.81
C ALA A 113 -1.98 -8.91 -14.30
N SER A 114 -3.18 -9.50 -14.13
CA SER A 114 -3.34 -10.86 -13.59
C SER A 114 -2.60 -11.92 -14.41
N GLY A 115 -2.60 -11.81 -15.74
CA GLY A 115 -1.90 -12.74 -16.64
C GLY A 115 -0.37 -12.69 -16.53
N LEU A 116 0.18 -11.61 -15.98
CA LEU A 116 1.63 -11.43 -15.79
C LEU A 116 2.05 -11.63 -14.32
N CYS A 117 1.10 -11.74 -13.40
CA CYS A 117 1.37 -11.74 -11.97
C CYS A 117 1.55 -13.18 -11.46
N PRO A 118 2.76 -13.55 -10.96
CA PRO A 118 3.01 -14.90 -10.44
C PRO A 118 2.20 -15.22 -9.18
N SER A 119 1.76 -14.21 -8.44
CA SER A 119 0.91 -14.36 -7.25
C SER A 119 -0.59 -14.26 -7.54
N ALA A 120 -1.00 -14.17 -8.81
CA ALA A 120 -2.42 -14.14 -9.15
C ALA A 120 -3.07 -15.49 -8.85
N PHE A 121 -4.24 -15.46 -8.20
CA PHE A 121 -5.06 -16.64 -7.99
C PHE A 121 -6.45 -16.42 -8.58
N ARG A 122 -7.12 -17.51 -8.96
CA ARG A 122 -8.54 -17.47 -9.32
C ARG A 122 -9.36 -17.30 -8.05
N GLU A 123 -10.03 -16.17 -7.92
CA GLU A 123 -11.04 -16.00 -6.89
C GLU A 123 -12.13 -17.07 -7.09
N ALA A 124 -12.44 -17.84 -6.05
CA ALA A 124 -13.63 -18.66 -6.05
C ALA A 124 -14.84 -17.71 -6.15
N LYS A 125 -15.75 -17.96 -7.10
CA LYS A 125 -17.02 -17.24 -7.19
C LYS A 125 -17.83 -17.50 -5.91
N GLY A 126 -17.64 -16.67 -4.90
CA GLY A 126 -18.18 -16.89 -3.56
C GLY A 126 -18.40 -15.56 -2.87
N GLY A 127 -19.36 -14.79 -3.35
CA GLY A 127 -19.91 -13.67 -2.60
C GLY A 127 -20.56 -14.22 -1.33
N VAL A 128 -19.81 -14.26 -0.23
CA VAL A 128 -20.44 -14.33 1.10
C VAL A 128 -21.14 -12.99 1.26
N LYS A 129 -22.43 -12.95 0.95
CA LYS A 129 -23.30 -11.84 1.36
C LYS A 129 -23.10 -11.72 2.87
N ARG A 130 -22.53 -10.61 3.33
CA ARG A 130 -22.57 -10.24 4.75
C ARG A 130 -24.04 -10.08 5.11
N GLN A 131 -24.66 -11.15 5.63
CA GLN A 131 -25.96 -11.02 6.26
C GLN A 131 -25.78 -10.11 7.48
N ARG A 132 -26.56 -9.04 7.50
CA ARG A 132 -26.69 -8.18 8.69
C ARG A 132 -27.14 -9.10 9.83
N LEU A 133 -26.41 -9.08 10.95
CA LEU A 133 -26.91 -9.72 12.17
C LEU A 133 -28.26 -9.07 12.52
N PRO A 134 -29.31 -9.86 12.80
CA PRO A 134 -30.60 -9.30 13.18
C PRO A 134 -30.47 -8.48 14.46
N GLU A 135 -31.20 -7.36 14.52
CA GLU A 135 -31.26 -6.50 15.70
C GLU A 135 -31.95 -7.26 16.84
N ILE A 136 -31.59 -6.91 18.09
CA ILE A 136 -31.96 -7.66 19.30
C ILE A 136 -33.49 -7.78 19.47
N GLU A 137 -34.27 -6.92 18.80
CA GLU A 137 -35.74 -6.91 18.83
C GLU A 137 -36.38 -8.09 18.06
N ASP A 138 -35.65 -8.77 17.17
CA ASP A 138 -36.18 -9.89 16.35
C ASP A 138 -36.11 -11.27 17.04
N VAL A 139 -35.60 -11.36 18.27
CA VAL A 139 -35.33 -12.63 18.98
C VAL A 139 -36.61 -13.25 19.62
N GLY A 140 -37.75 -12.57 19.53
CA GLY A 140 -38.99 -12.92 20.24
C GLY A 140 -39.73 -14.19 19.81
N ALA A 141 -39.30 -14.90 18.77
CA ALA A 141 -40.02 -16.09 18.28
C ALA A 141 -39.08 -17.21 17.79
N VAL A 142 -38.11 -17.63 18.60
CA VAL A 142 -37.36 -18.86 18.30
C VAL A 142 -38.12 -20.08 18.84
N VAL A 143 -38.86 -20.76 17.96
CA VAL A 143 -39.41 -22.10 18.24
C VAL A 143 -38.25 -23.11 18.28
N PRO A 144 -38.14 -24.00 19.29
CA PRO A 144 -37.02 -24.91 19.38
C PRO A 144 -37.03 -25.95 18.24
N ALA A 145 -35.86 -26.16 17.62
CA ALA A 145 -35.65 -27.13 16.55
C ALA A 145 -35.88 -28.59 17.03
N PRO A 146 -36.41 -29.49 16.18
CA PRO A 146 -36.68 -30.87 16.58
C PRO A 146 -35.38 -31.66 16.78
N LYS A 147 -35.29 -32.39 17.88
CA LYS A 147 -34.14 -33.24 18.23
C LYS A 147 -34.00 -34.38 17.21
N ARG A 148 -32.89 -34.40 16.46
CA ARG A 148 -32.54 -35.51 15.57
C ARG A 148 -32.22 -36.76 16.40
N LYS A 149 -32.91 -37.88 16.13
CA LYS A 149 -32.55 -39.21 16.64
C LYS A 149 -31.22 -39.63 16.00
N ARG A 150 -30.24 -40.04 16.81
CA ARG A 150 -29.03 -40.71 16.33
C ARG A 150 -29.37 -42.14 15.96
N ILE A 151 -28.90 -42.57 14.78
CA ILE A 151 -28.79 -43.98 14.37
C ILE A 151 -27.47 -44.50 14.94
#